data_AF-A0A7W4UYF3-F1
#
_entry.id   AF-A0A7W4UYF3-F1
#
_cell.length_a   1.000
_cell.length_b   1.000
_cell.length_c   1.000
_cell.angle_alpha   90.00
_cell.angle_beta   90.00
_cell.angle_gamma   90.00
#
_symmetry.space_group_name_H-M   'P 1'
#
loop_
_entity.id
_entity.type
_entity.pdbx_description
1 polymer ?
#
loop_
_entity_poly.entity_id
_entity_poly.type
_entity_poly.pdbx_seq_one_letter_code
_entity_poly.pdbx_strand_id
1 'polypeptide(L)'
;MRFLRLAFAAALIAALAGCTSQPTPNAQACQGWEKANNAWVAAEGSDATSAASIAAHRASLRDNLASAASTASGGIATAMKRTLQAMPENALHIIEPGSTARPEYTANSTRVAEACAKGGDQVELQAPPATP
;
A
#
# COMPACT_ATOMS: atom_id res chain seq x y z
N MET A 1 -47.43 24.85 -12.84
CA MET A 1 -47.18 23.41 -13.04
C MET A 1 -46.65 22.85 -11.72
N ARG A 2 -47.42 21.98 -11.06
CA ARG A 2 -47.03 21.24 -9.85
C ARG A 2 -46.24 20.02 -10.29
N PHE A 3 -45.03 19.82 -9.77
CA PHE A 3 -44.38 18.50 -9.78
C PHE A 3 -44.01 18.07 -8.37
N LEU A 4 -44.13 16.76 -8.22
CA LEU A 4 -44.41 16.00 -7.03
C LEU A 4 -43.11 15.64 -6.29
N ARG A 5 -43.28 15.39 -4.99
CA ARG A 5 -42.27 14.97 -4.00
C ARG A 5 -41.52 13.70 -4.41
N LEU A 6 -40.25 13.60 -4.03
CA LEU A 6 -39.59 12.34 -3.65
C LEU A 6 -38.69 12.61 -2.44
N ALA A 7 -39.19 12.25 -1.27
CA ALA A 7 -38.42 12.16 -0.05
C ALA A 7 -37.59 10.87 -0.12
N PHE A 8 -36.26 11.00 -0.14
CA PHE A 8 -35.36 9.88 0.13
C PHE A 8 -35.18 9.76 1.64
N ALA A 9 -36.04 8.96 2.28
CA ALA A 9 -35.75 8.36 3.57
C ALA A 9 -34.97 7.07 3.28
N ALA A 10 -33.69 7.03 3.62
CA ALA A 10 -32.88 5.82 3.57
C ALA A 10 -32.20 5.60 4.93
N ALA A 11 -32.85 4.75 5.71
CA ALA A 11 -32.31 3.74 6.62
C ALA A 11 -31.06 4.09 7.47
N LEU A 12 -31.35 4.26 8.75
CA LEU A 12 -30.49 3.98 9.90
C LEU A 12 -29.94 2.53 9.84
N ILE A 13 -28.63 2.33 9.72
CA ILE A 13 -27.88 1.08 9.92
C ILE A 13 -26.46 1.54 10.34
N ALA A 14 -25.77 1.08 11.37
CA ALA A 14 -25.99 0.15 12.46
C ALA A 14 -25.05 0.56 13.61
N ALA A 15 -25.36 0.06 14.80
CA ALA A 15 -24.57 0.20 16.01
C ALA A 15 -23.08 -0.08 15.81
N LEU A 16 -22.23 0.92 16.08
CA LEU A 16 -20.81 0.71 16.42
C LEU A 16 -20.72 0.32 17.90
N ALA A 17 -21.22 -0.88 18.20
CA ALA A 17 -20.77 -1.61 19.38
C ALA A 17 -19.30 -1.96 19.15
N GLY A 18 -18.44 -1.58 20.11
CA GLY A 18 -17.03 -1.91 20.11
C GLY A 18 -16.78 -3.41 20.18
N CYS A 19 -16.83 -4.09 19.03
CA CYS A 19 -16.19 -5.37 18.83
C CYS A 19 -14.73 -5.08 18.46
N THR A 20 -13.79 -5.42 19.33
CA THR A 20 -12.37 -5.53 18.99
C THR A 20 -12.19 -6.74 18.06
N SER A 21 -12.68 -6.63 16.83
CA SER A 21 -12.56 -7.65 15.81
C SER A 21 -11.10 -7.73 15.41
N GLN A 22 -10.47 -8.88 15.64
CA GLN A 22 -9.12 -9.13 15.16
C GLN A 22 -9.07 -8.85 13.66
N PRO A 23 -8.06 -8.12 13.14
CA PRO A 23 -8.01 -7.76 11.74
C PRO A 23 -7.99 -9.03 10.88
N THR A 24 -8.76 -9.00 9.79
CA THR A 24 -8.80 -10.09 8.81
C THR A 24 -7.41 -10.31 8.20
N PRO A 25 -7.11 -11.49 7.63
CA PRO A 25 -5.83 -11.70 6.94
C PRO A 25 -5.57 -10.66 5.84
N ASN A 26 -6.61 -10.23 5.12
CA ASN A 26 -6.48 -9.18 4.10
C ASN A 26 -6.19 -7.81 4.73
N ALA A 27 -6.84 -7.47 5.84
CA ALA A 27 -6.56 -6.24 6.58
C ALA A 27 -5.11 -6.21 7.11
N GLN A 28 -4.65 -7.33 7.68
CA GLN A 28 -3.28 -7.50 8.14
C GLN A 28 -2.28 -7.36 6.98
N ALA A 29 -2.57 -7.95 5.83
CA ALA A 29 -1.73 -7.83 4.64
C ALA A 29 -1.65 -6.37 4.15
N CYS A 30 -2.78 -5.66 4.07
CA CYS A 30 -2.85 -4.27 3.64
C CYS A 30 -2.06 -3.36 4.58
N GLN A 31 -2.26 -3.49 5.89
CA GLN A 31 -1.52 -2.73 6.92
C GLN A 31 -0.03 -3.07 6.93
N GLY A 32 0.32 -4.35 6.77
CA GLY A 32 1.71 -4.80 6.67
C GLY A 32 2.42 -4.23 5.44
N TRP A 33 1.72 -4.19 4.30
CA TRP A 33 2.19 -3.59 3.07
C TRP A 33 2.43 -2.09 3.21
N GLU A 34 1.45 -1.37 3.78
CA GLU A 34 1.56 0.07 4.07
C GLU A 34 2.76 0.37 4.97
N LYS A 35 2.89 -0.36 6.08
CA LYS A 35 4.00 -0.21 7.01
C LYS A 35 5.34 -0.42 6.32
N ALA A 36 5.48 -1.48 5.52
CA ALA A 36 6.71 -1.77 4.80
C ALA A 36 7.05 -0.69 3.76
N ASN A 37 6.07 -0.26 2.97
CA ASN A 37 6.24 0.80 1.98
C ASN A 37 6.67 2.11 2.65
N ASN A 38 5.93 2.55 3.67
CA ASN A 38 6.15 3.86 4.29
C ASN A 38 7.43 3.88 5.13
N ALA A 39 7.80 2.76 5.77
CA ALA A 39 9.09 2.64 6.43
C ALA A 39 10.25 2.78 5.45
N TRP A 40 10.13 2.17 4.26
CA TRP A 40 11.14 2.33 3.21
C TRP A 40 11.19 3.76 2.69
N VAL A 41 10.06 4.36 2.32
CA VAL A 41 10.02 5.76 1.85
C VAL A 41 10.61 6.72 2.88
N ALA A 42 10.29 6.54 4.17
CA ALA A 42 10.85 7.34 5.24
C ALA A 42 12.37 7.15 5.38
N ALA A 43 12.88 5.91 5.22
CA ALA A 43 14.30 5.63 5.25
C ALA A 43 15.05 6.27 4.07
N GLU A 44 14.45 6.29 2.88
CA GLU A 44 15.02 6.95 1.69
C GLU A 44 14.91 8.48 1.74
N GLY A 45 13.87 9.01 2.38
CA GLY A 45 13.67 10.44 2.57
C GLY A 45 14.47 11.03 3.74
N SER A 46 14.90 10.19 4.68
CA SER A 46 15.86 10.56 5.72
C SER A 46 17.27 10.51 5.12
N ASP A 47 18.15 11.44 5.53
CA ASP A 47 19.60 11.35 5.29
C ASP A 47 20.15 10.12 6.02
N ALA A 48 19.83 8.92 5.55
CA ALA A 48 20.36 7.69 6.09
C ALA A 48 21.89 7.74 5.91
N THR A 49 22.59 7.94 7.02
CA THR A 49 23.96 8.47 7.02
C THR A 49 25.01 7.47 6.57
N SER A 50 24.64 6.20 6.34
CA SER A 50 25.55 5.17 5.84
C SER A 50 24.94 4.35 4.70
N ALA A 51 25.72 4.18 3.63
CA ALA A 51 25.37 3.34 2.49
C ALA A 51 25.02 1.88 2.89
N ALA A 52 25.58 1.39 3.99
CA ALA A 52 25.28 0.06 4.53
C ALA A 52 23.87 -0.02 5.15
N SER A 53 23.46 0.98 5.93
CA SER A 53 22.10 1.04 6.51
C SER A 53 21.04 1.18 5.42
N ILE A 54 21.37 1.95 4.40
CA ILE A 54 20.54 2.14 3.23
C ILE A 54 20.38 0.82 2.45
N ALA A 55 21.49 0.13 2.13
CA ALA A 55 21.44 -1.12 1.38
C ALA A 55 20.68 -2.23 2.14
N ALA A 56 20.84 -2.31 3.46
CA ALA A 56 20.10 -3.25 4.30
C ALA A 56 18.58 -2.98 4.29
N HIS A 57 18.17 -1.72 4.42
CA HIS A 57 16.74 -1.36 4.33
C HIS A 57 16.17 -1.62 2.92
N ARG A 58 16.96 -1.37 1.86
CA ARG A 58 16.55 -1.57 0.46
C ARG A 58 16.41 -3.04 0.05
N ALA A 59 17.26 -3.93 0.55
CA ALA A 59 17.09 -5.37 0.36
C ALA A 59 15.88 -5.91 1.14
N SER A 60 15.61 -5.35 2.33
CA SER A 60 14.49 -5.78 3.17
C SER A 60 13.11 -5.38 2.65
N LEU A 61 12.98 -4.38 1.78
CA LEU A 61 11.69 -3.92 1.26
C LEU A 61 10.93 -5.07 0.58
N ARG A 62 11.58 -5.74 -0.38
CA ARG A 62 10.95 -6.81 -1.15
C ARG A 62 10.49 -7.96 -0.24
N ASP A 63 11.32 -8.34 0.74
CA ASP A 63 11.01 -9.40 1.69
C ASP A 63 9.85 -9.02 2.62
N ASN A 64 9.82 -7.79 3.11
CA ASN A 64 8.74 -7.27 3.95
C ASN A 64 7.41 -7.21 3.18
N LEU A 65 7.44 -6.73 1.93
CA LEU A 65 6.27 -6.71 1.05
C LEU A 65 5.82 -8.14 0.66
N ALA A 66 6.76 -9.06 0.42
CA ALA A 66 6.46 -10.46 0.14
C ALA A 66 5.82 -11.15 1.34
N SER A 67 6.31 -10.86 2.56
CA SER A 67 5.72 -11.34 3.80
C SER A 67 4.27 -10.87 3.95
N ALA A 68 4.00 -9.57 3.74
CA ALA A 68 2.63 -9.05 3.75
C ALA A 68 1.75 -9.72 2.68
N ALA A 69 2.24 -9.84 1.44
CA ALA A 69 1.52 -10.45 0.33
C ALA A 69 1.19 -11.93 0.55
N SER A 70 1.98 -12.66 1.34
CA SER A 70 1.77 -14.09 1.61
C SER A 70 0.48 -14.39 2.37
N THR A 71 -0.02 -13.40 3.13
CA THR A 71 -1.24 -13.51 3.95
C THR A 71 -2.49 -13.02 3.24
N ALA A 72 -2.34 -12.30 2.11
CA ALA A 72 -3.44 -11.78 1.33
C ALA A 72 -4.12 -12.85 0.48
N SER A 73 -5.37 -12.57 0.10
CA SER A 73 -6.15 -13.40 -0.83
C SER A 73 -6.85 -12.53 -1.90
N GLY A 74 -7.37 -13.20 -2.94
CA GLY A 74 -8.21 -12.56 -3.96
C GLY A 74 -7.55 -11.40 -4.72
N GLY A 75 -8.29 -10.31 -4.87
CA GLY A 75 -7.83 -9.11 -5.59
C GLY A 75 -6.63 -8.42 -4.94
N ILE A 76 -6.56 -8.44 -3.60
CA ILE A 76 -5.45 -7.85 -2.83
C ILE A 76 -4.16 -8.63 -3.10
N ALA A 77 -4.20 -9.97 -2.99
CA ALA A 77 -3.04 -10.80 -3.29
C ALA A 77 -2.55 -10.63 -4.74
N THR A 78 -3.47 -10.50 -5.69
CA THR A 78 -3.14 -10.28 -7.10
C THR A 78 -2.41 -8.95 -7.29
N ALA A 79 -2.91 -7.87 -6.69
CA ALA A 79 -2.27 -6.55 -6.78
C ALA A 79 -0.87 -6.54 -6.13
N MET A 80 -0.74 -7.13 -4.94
CA MET A 80 0.53 -7.22 -4.22
C MET A 80 1.57 -8.06 -4.97
N LYS A 81 1.19 -9.24 -5.47
CA LYS A 81 2.08 -10.10 -6.27
C LYS A 81 2.53 -9.43 -7.55
N ARG A 82 1.63 -8.71 -8.24
CA ARG A 82 2.00 -7.95 -9.44
C ARG A 82 3.05 -6.89 -9.12
N THR A 83 2.89 -6.20 -7.99
CA THR A 83 3.87 -5.18 -7.57
C THR A 83 5.23 -5.82 -7.29
N LEU A 84 5.27 -6.96 -6.59
CA LEU A 84 6.51 -7.71 -6.34
C LEU A 84 7.19 -8.23 -7.62
N GLN A 85 6.40 -8.61 -8.63
CA GLN A 85 6.92 -9.09 -9.92
C GLN A 85 7.52 -7.96 -10.77
N ALA A 86 6.93 -6.77 -10.72
CA ALA A 86 7.42 -5.59 -11.43
C ALA A 86 8.55 -4.86 -10.67
N MET A 87 8.74 -5.18 -9.38
CA MET A 87 9.78 -4.58 -8.58
C MET A 87 11.16 -5.05 -9.05
N PRO A 88 12.11 -4.12 -9.31
CA PRO A 88 13.49 -4.51 -9.59
C PRO A 88 14.05 -5.31 -8.39
N GLU A 89 14.96 -6.25 -8.64
CA GLU A 89 15.61 -7.00 -7.56
C GLU A 89 16.29 -6.07 -6.55
N ASN A 90 16.86 -4.97 -7.05
CA ASN A 90 17.42 -3.91 -6.25
C ASN A 90 16.48 -2.70 -6.20
N ALA A 91 15.83 -2.47 -5.06
CA ALA A 91 14.90 -1.35 -4.85
C ALA A 91 15.56 0.05 -5.04
N LEU A 92 16.89 0.13 -5.03
CA LEU A 92 17.64 1.31 -5.46
C LEU A 92 17.18 1.85 -6.81
N HIS A 93 16.93 0.96 -7.76
CA HIS A 93 16.53 1.35 -9.09
C HIS A 93 15.18 2.06 -9.11
N ILE A 94 14.37 2.03 -8.04
CA ILE A 94 13.12 2.79 -7.93
C ILE A 94 13.39 4.27 -7.62
N ILE A 95 14.46 4.56 -6.87
CA ILE A 95 14.73 5.92 -6.38
C ILE A 95 15.89 6.62 -7.09
N GLU A 96 16.68 5.93 -7.91
CA GLU A 96 17.73 6.54 -8.74
C GLU A 96 17.19 7.68 -9.63
N PRO A 97 17.96 8.76 -9.84
CA PRO A 97 17.60 9.81 -10.80
C PRO A 97 17.33 9.23 -12.20
N GLY A 98 16.22 9.65 -12.82
CA GLY A 98 15.82 9.14 -14.14
C GLY A 98 15.29 7.71 -14.17
N SER A 99 15.03 7.10 -13.00
CA SER A 99 14.46 5.75 -12.91
C SER A 99 13.16 5.58 -13.70
N THR A 100 13.12 4.57 -14.56
CA THR A 100 11.89 4.07 -15.21
C THR A 100 11.07 3.15 -14.30
N ALA A 101 11.65 2.64 -13.22
CA ALA A 101 10.96 1.78 -12.25
C ALA A 101 10.08 2.59 -11.27
N ARG A 102 10.41 3.86 -11.00
CA ARG A 102 9.65 4.73 -10.08
C ARG A 102 8.18 4.89 -10.48
N PRO A 103 7.85 5.26 -11.73
CA PRO A 103 6.46 5.43 -12.15
C PRO A 103 5.69 4.10 -12.10
N GLU A 104 6.33 3.00 -12.49
CA GLU A 104 5.72 1.66 -12.45
C GLU A 104 5.43 1.22 -11.01
N TYR A 105 6.38 1.38 -10.09
CA TYR A 105 6.19 1.08 -8.67
C TYR A 105 5.07 1.94 -8.06
N THR A 106 5.01 3.22 -8.39
CA THR A 106 3.96 4.15 -7.91
C THR A 106 2.58 3.73 -8.43
N ALA A 107 2.47 3.39 -9.72
CA ALA A 107 1.23 2.92 -10.31
C ALA A 107 0.77 1.58 -9.71
N ASN A 108 1.69 0.66 -9.45
CA ASN A 108 1.39 -0.62 -8.82
C ASN A 108 0.99 -0.46 -7.35
N SER A 109 1.65 0.43 -6.60
CA SER A 109 1.28 0.78 -5.23
C SER A 109 -0.14 1.36 -5.18
N THR A 110 -0.51 2.26 -6.11
CA THR A 110 -1.87 2.78 -6.23
C THR A 110 -2.90 1.66 -6.40
N ARG A 111 -2.61 0.64 -7.24
CA ARG A 111 -3.50 -0.52 -7.41
C ARG A 111 -3.62 -1.38 -6.15
N VAL A 112 -2.57 -1.48 -5.34
CA VAL A 112 -2.64 -2.16 -4.03
C VAL A 112 -3.56 -1.38 -3.09
N ALA A 113 -3.41 -0.06 -3.01
CA ALA A 113 -4.28 0.79 -2.19
C ALA A 113 -5.75 0.69 -2.61
N GLU A 114 -6.03 0.72 -3.93
CA GLU A 114 -7.38 0.51 -4.46
C GLU A 114 -7.95 -0.89 -4.14
N ALA A 115 -7.12 -1.93 -4.20
CA ALA A 115 -7.54 -3.29 -3.88
C ALA A 115 -7.85 -3.44 -2.38
N CYS A 116 -7.02 -2.86 -1.51
CA CYS A 116 -7.26 -2.78 -0.07
C CYS A 116 -8.56 -2.02 0.23
N ALA A 117 -8.76 -0.85 -0.40
CA ALA A 117 -9.97 -0.05 -0.22
C ALA A 117 -11.25 -0.81 -0.61
N LYS A 118 -11.21 -1.58 -1.72
CA LYS A 118 -12.31 -2.49 -2.12
C LYS A 118 -12.53 -3.64 -1.14
N GLY A 119 -11.49 -4.05 -0.42
CA GLY A 119 -11.55 -5.05 0.65
C GLY A 119 -12.02 -4.51 2.00
N GLY A 120 -12.21 -3.19 2.13
CA GLY A 120 -12.63 -2.54 3.36
C GLY A 120 -11.51 -1.86 4.15
N ASP A 121 -10.27 -1.92 3.67
CA ASP A 121 -9.08 -1.38 4.35
C ASP A 121 -8.51 -0.18 3.56
N GLN A 122 -8.63 1.02 4.13
CA GLN A 122 -7.96 2.20 3.58
C GLN A 122 -6.50 2.21 4.02
N VAL A 123 -5.58 2.29 3.06
CA VAL A 123 -4.14 2.40 3.31
C VAL A 123 -3.58 3.62 2.59
N GLU A 124 -2.65 4.32 3.23
CA GLU A 124 -2.00 5.50 2.67
C GLU A 124 -0.55 5.16 2.30
N LEU A 125 -0.32 4.80 1.04
CA LEU A 125 1.00 4.46 0.55
C LEU A 125 1.75 5.72 0.13
N GLN A 126 2.84 6.02 0.83
CA GLN A 126 3.73 7.11 0.45
C GLN A 126 4.43 6.83 -0.88
N ALA A 127 4.57 7.87 -1.69
CA ALA A 127 5.33 7.78 -2.93
C ALA A 127 6.85 7.77 -2.64
N PRO A 128 7.66 7.01 -3.40
CA PRO A 128 9.11 7.12 -3.34
C PRO A 128 9.58 8.56 -3.56
N PRO A 129 10.61 9.04 -2.86
CA PRO A 129 11.15 10.36 -3.11
C PRO A 129 11.73 10.42 -4.53
N ALA A 130 11.52 11.56 -5.19
CA ALA A 130 12.32 11.89 -6.36
C ALA A 130 13.66 12.42 -5.86
N THR A 131 14.71 11.59 -5.88
CA THR A 131 16.05 12.13 -5.68
C THR A 131 16.36 13.11 -6.83
N PRO A 132 16.88 14.31 -6.52
CA PRO A 132 17.28 15.29 -7.51
C PRO A 132 18.47 14.82 -8.37
#